data_AF-A0A7C3TZU5-F1
#
_entry.id   AF-A0A7C3TZU5-F1
#
_cell.length_a   1.000
_cell.length_b   1.000
_cell.length_c   1.000
_cell.angle_alpha   90.00
_cell.angle_beta   90.00
_cell.angle_gamma   90.00
#
_symmetry.space_group_name_H-M   'P 1'
#
loop_
_entity.id
_entity.type
_entity.pdbx_description
1 polymer ?
#
loop_
_entity_poly.entity_id
_entity_poly.type
_entity_poly.pdbx_seq_one_letter_code
_entity_poly.pdbx_strand_id
1 'polypeptide(L)' 'MTIRGISVILILGIINFLLLLFQLATGLRWIKVRFGVHKKTGIALFIAAFLHGALAVLANL' A
#
# COMPACT_ATOMS: atom_id res chain seq x y z
N MET A 1 4.81 12.75 10.99
CA MET A 1 5.38 11.84 12.01
C MET A 1 6.61 11.13 11.45
N THR A 2 7.71 11.14 12.19
CA THR A 2 8.96 10.46 11.84
C THR A 2 9.28 9.37 12.88
N ILE A 3 9.83 8.25 12.43
CA ILE A 3 10.41 7.22 13.30
C ILE A 3 11.89 7.13 12.93
N ARG A 4 12.77 7.44 13.88
CA ARG A 4 14.24 7.51 13.65
C ARG A 4 14.62 8.40 12.45
N GLY A 5 13.91 9.51 12.26
CA GLY A 5 14.13 10.45 11.14
C GLY A 5 13.44 10.08 9.82
N ILE A 6 12.84 8.89 9.69
CA ILE A 6 12.15 8.47 8.46
C ILE A 6 10.65 8.79 8.57
N SER A 7 10.09 9.43 7.55
CA SER A 7 8.66 9.75 7.49
C SER A 7 7.80 8.49 7.38
N VAL A 8 6.88 8.30 8.33
CA VAL A 8 5.93 7.18 8.32
C VAL A 8 5.01 7.25 7.10
N ILE A 9 4.60 8.46 6.71
CA ILE A 9 3.78 8.70 5.52
C ILE A 9 4.54 8.22 4.27
N LEU A 10 5.84 8.53 4.17
CA LEU A 10 6.67 8.09 3.04
C LEU A 10 6.79 6.57 2.98
N ILE A 11 7.05 5.91 4.11
CA ILE A 11 7.14 4.44 4.19
C ILE A 11 5.84 3.80 3.70
N LEU A 12 4.68 4.27 4.20
CA LEU A 12 3.38 3.77 3.76
C LEU A 12 3.14 4.02 2.26
N GLY A 13 3.60 5.15 1.73
CA GLY A 13 3.52 5.48 0.30
C GLY A 13 4.29 4.47 -0.56
N ILE A 14 5.52 4.12 -0.17
CA ILE A 14 6.32 3.11 -0.87
C ILE A 14 5.65 1.73 -0.80
N ILE A 15 5.15 1.33 0.37
CA ILE A 15 4.43 0.05 0.53
C ILE A 15 3.19 0.01 -0.37
N ASN A 16 2.39 1.07 -0.39
CA ASN A 16 1.21 1.17 -1.25
C ASN A 16 1.59 1.06 -2.73
N PHE A 17 2.65 1.73 -3.15
CA PHE A 17 3.12 1.66 -4.53
C PHE A 17 3.50 0.23 -4.94
N LEU A 18 4.27 -0.48 -4.10
CA LEU A 18 4.66 -1.87 -4.38
C LEU A 18 3.45 -2.82 -4.40
N LEU A 19 2.54 -2.68 -3.44
CA LEU A 19 1.31 -3.48 -3.39
C LEU A 19 0.40 -3.19 -4.59
N LEU A 20 0.31 -1.94 -5.06
CA LEU A 20 -0.43 -1.57 -6.25
C LEU A 20 0.18 -2.21 -7.51
N LEU A 21 1.51 -2.14 -7.67
CA LEU A 21 2.21 -2.81 -8.79
C LEU A 21 1.95 -4.32 -8.76
N PHE A 22 2.00 -4.94 -7.59
CA PHE A 22 1.66 -6.36 -7.44
C PHE A 22 0.20 -6.64 -7.83
N GLN A 23 -0.75 -5.80 -7.41
CA GLN A 23 -2.16 -5.97 -7.72
C GLN A 23 -2.43 -5.84 -9.23
N LEU A 24 -1.79 -4.88 -9.89
CA LEU A 24 -1.86 -4.70 -11.34
C LEU A 24 -1.22 -5.87 -12.08
N ALA A 25 0.01 -6.24 -11.72
CA ALA A 25 0.72 -7.35 -12.36
C ALA A 25 -0.02 -8.70 -12.21
N THR A 26 -0.66 -8.94 -11.06
CA THR A 26 -1.45 -10.16 -10.84
C THR A 26 -2.84 -10.09 -11.47
N GLY A 27 -3.49 -8.91 -11.49
CA GLY A 27 -4.78 -8.70 -12.15
C GLY A 27 -4.70 -8.79 -13.68
N LEU A 28 -3.61 -8.28 -14.27
CA LEU A 28 -3.28 -8.40 -15.69
C LEU A 28 -2.69 -9.76 -16.07
N ARG A 29 -2.54 -10.67 -15.09
CA ARG A 29 -1.99 -12.02 -15.26
C ARG A 29 -0.53 -12.06 -15.75
N TRP A 30 0.22 -10.97 -15.60
CA TRP A 30 1.67 -10.95 -15.82
C TRP A 30 2.39 -11.82 -14.79
N ILE A 31 1.89 -11.84 -13.55
CA ILE A 31 2.34 -12.73 -12.48
C ILE A 31 1.17 -13.62 -12.06
N LYS A 32 1.33 -14.94 -12.18
CA LYS A 32 0.28 -15.90 -11.79
C LYS A 32 0.43 -16.24 -10.31
N VAL A 33 -0.58 -15.88 -9.53
CA VAL A 33 -0.70 -16.27 -8.12
C VAL A 33 -2.10 -16.84 -7.86
N ARG A 34 -2.27 -17.58 -6.77
CA ARG A 34 -3.61 -18.01 -6.34
C ARG A 34 -4.47 -16.79 -6.07
N PHE A 35 -5.75 -16.81 -6.47
CA PHE A 35 -6.67 -15.70 -6.25
C PHE A 35 -6.75 -15.28 -4.77
N GLY A 36 -6.65 -16.24 -3.84
CA GLY A 36 -6.58 -15.95 -2.41
C GLY A 36 -5.41 -15.04 -2.00
N VAL A 37 -4.27 -15.10 -2.69
CA VAL A 37 -3.13 -14.19 -2.47
C VAL A 37 -3.49 -12.79 -2.96
N HIS A 38 -3.96 -12.65 -4.22
CA HIS A 38 -4.41 -11.37 -4.78
C HIS A 38 -5.47 -10.68 -3.92
N LYS A 39 -6.43 -11.45 -3.38
CA LYS A 39 -7.46 -10.92 -2.48
C LYS A 39 -6.86 -10.41 -1.16
N LYS A 40 -5.99 -11.19 -0.52
CA LYS A 40 -5.36 -10.82 0.76
C LYS A 40 -4.44 -9.60 0.60
N THR A 41 -3.64 -9.54 -0.46
CA THR A 41 -2.78 -8.39 -0.75
C THR A 41 -3.57 -7.16 -1.14
N GLY A 42 -4.69 -7.31 -1.85
CA GLY A 42 -5.61 -6.20 -2.16
C GLY A 42 -6.25 -5.61 -0.90
N ILE A 43 -6.65 -6.45 0.07
CA ILE A 43 -7.12 -5.97 1.38
C ILE A 43 -6.01 -5.24 2.14
N ALA A 44 -4.79 -5.77 2.14
CA ALA A 44 -3.64 -5.11 2.75
C ALA A 44 -3.34 -3.75 2.10
N LEU A 45 -3.41 -3.66 0.77
CA LEU A 45 -3.27 -2.40 0.02
C LEU A 45 -4.33 -1.39 0.44
N PHE A 46 -5.60 -1.79 0.53
CA PHE A 46 -6.67 -0.89 0.96
C PHE A 46 -6.40 -0.30 2.35
N ILE A 47 -6.04 -1.14 3.32
CA ILE A 47 -5.75 -0.70 4.70
C ILE A 47 -4.56 0.25 4.72
N ALA A 48 -3.47 -0.09 4.02
CA ALA A 48 -2.26 0.74 3.96
C ALA A 48 -2.52 2.08 3.25
N ALA A 49 -3.34 2.09 2.19
CA ALA A 49 -3.70 3.30 1.45
C ALA A 49 -4.58 4.22 2.30
N PHE A 50 -5.56 3.66 3.00
CA PHE A 50 -6.40 4.40 3.94
C PHE A 50 -5.57 5.06 5.04
N LEU A 51 -4.68 4.31 5.70
CA LEU A 51 -3.80 4.85 6.73
C LEU A 51 -2.84 5.91 6.19
N HIS A 52 -2.25 5.69 5.01
CA HIS A 52 -1.37 6.67 4.36
C HIS A 52 -2.09 8.00 4.09
N GLY A 53 -3.28 7.94 3.48
CA GLY A 53 -4.07 9.12 3.15
C GLY A 53 -4.59 9.85 4.40
N ALA A 54 -5.13 9.10 5.37
CA ALA A 54 -5.61 9.67 6.63
C ALA A 54 -4.49 10.39 7.40
N LEU A 55 -3.30 9.77 7.51
CA LEU A 55 -2.14 10.39 8.15
C LEU A 55 -1.63 11.61 7.38
N ALA A 56 -1.67 11.59 6.05
CA ALA A 56 -1.29 12.73 5.23
C ALA A 56 -2.25 13.92 5.46
N VAL A 57 -3.55 13.67 5.50
CA VAL A 57 -4.55 14.72 5.82
C VAL A 57 -4.30 15.27 7.22
N LEU A 58 -4.22 14.41 8.24
CA LEU A 58 -3.99 14.83 9.63
C LEU A 58 -2.67 15.59 9.83
N ALA A 59 -1.64 15.32 9.03
CA ALA A 59 -0.37 16.02 9.11
C ALA A 59 -0.37 17.40 8.42
N ASN A 60 -1.39 17.71 7.61
CA ASN A 60 -1.51 18.96 6.85
C ASN A 60 -2.77 19.77 7.22
N LEU A 61 -3.50 19.35 8.26
CA LEU A 61 -4.51 20.15 8.96
C LEU A 61 -3.86 20.89 10.13
#